data_AF-C7BFD9-F1
#
_entry.id   AF-C7BFD9-F1
#
_cell.length_a   1.000
_cell.length_b   1.000
_cell.length_c   1.000
_cell.angle_alpha   90.00
_cell.angle_beta   90.00
_cell.angle_gamma   90.00
#
_symmetry.space_group_name_H-M   'P 1'
#
loop_
_entity.id
_entity.type
_entity.pdbx_description
1 polymer ?
#
loop_
_entity_poly.entity_id
_entity_poly.type
_entity_poly.pdbx_seq_one_letter_code
_entity_poly.pdbx_strand_id
1 'polypeptide(L)'
;DIGDIVRGRDLYFGKRKKKNKNGKETETERDKLEENFKKYFQQIHKEVTSTGEKRSALKTRYQHDGPHYYKLREDWWNNNRKMVWRAITCDAPKESKYFRRTCSSDTS
;
A
#
# COMPACT_ATOMS: atom_id res chain seq x y z
N ASP A 1 -8.98 1.18 -2.88
CA ASP A 1 -9.05 0.17 -1.79
C ASP A 1 -7.74 -0.59 -1.59
N ILE A 2 -7.45 -1.71 -2.28
CA ILE A 2 -6.21 -2.48 -2.03
C ILE A 2 -4.95 -1.60 -2.14
N GLY A 3 -4.88 -0.76 -3.17
CA GLY A 3 -3.77 0.18 -3.33
C GLY A 3 -3.69 1.24 -2.23
N ASP A 4 -4.82 1.64 -1.62
CA ASP A 4 -4.83 2.59 -0.52
C ASP A 4 -4.39 1.94 0.79
N ILE A 5 -4.77 0.68 1.00
CA ILE A 5 -4.30 -0.13 2.14
C ILE A 5 -2.77 -0.28 2.07
N VAL A 6 -2.23 -0.73 0.94
CA VAL A 6 -0.78 -0.90 0.76
C VAL A 6 -0.02 0.42 0.93
N ARG A 7 -0.59 1.54 0.46
CA ARG A 7 0.02 2.88 0.57
C ARG A 7 -0.18 3.55 1.93
N GLY A 8 -0.97 2.96 2.83
CA GLY A 8 -1.32 3.58 4.12
C GLY A 8 -2.28 4.78 3.99
N ARG A 9 -3.02 4.87 2.88
CA ARG A 9 -4.02 5.92 2.60
C ARG A 9 -5.46 5.46 2.79
N ASP A 10 -5.67 4.21 3.21
CA ASP A 10 -7.00 3.66 3.43
C ASP A 10 -7.76 4.39 4.55
N LEU A 11 -8.97 4.85 4.24
CA LEU A 11 -9.83 5.60 5.15
C LEU A 11 -10.78 4.71 5.97
N TYR A 12 -10.77 3.38 5.76
CA TYR A 12 -11.69 2.48 6.44
C TYR A 12 -11.32 2.27 7.92
N PHE A 13 -11.97 3.00 8.83
CA PHE A 13 -11.65 2.97 10.27
C PHE A 13 -11.88 1.62 10.98
N GLY A 14 -12.50 0.64 10.31
CA GLY A 14 -12.71 -0.70 10.85
C GLY A 14 -13.54 -0.72 12.13
N LYS A 15 -13.34 -1.78 12.93
CA LYS A 15 -13.95 -1.90 14.26
C LYS A 15 -13.32 -0.87 15.19
N ARG A 16 -14.15 -0.08 15.88
CA ARG A 16 -13.68 0.85 16.92
C ARG A 16 -12.94 0.08 18.01
N LYS A 17 -11.81 0.63 18.45
CA LYS A 17 -11.07 0.14 19.61
C LYS A 17 -11.97 0.17 20.84
N LYS A 18 -12.01 -0.93 21.59
CA LYS A 18 -12.69 -1.02 22.88
C LYS A 18 -11.64 -0.88 23.97
N LYS A 19 -12.01 -0.32 25.12
CA LYS A 19 -11.14 -0.36 26.31
C LYS A 19 -11.43 -1.64 27.09
N ASN A 20 -10.39 -2.35 27.50
CA ASN A 20 -10.52 -3.46 28.43
C ASN A 20 -10.72 -2.93 29.88
N LYS A 21 -10.90 -3.83 30.85
CA LYS A 21 -11.10 -3.48 32.28
C LYS A 21 -9.99 -2.60 32.87
N ASN A 22 -8.80 -2.60 32.26
CA ASN A 22 -7.64 -1.84 32.70
C ASN A 22 -7.47 -0.52 31.92
N GLY A 23 -8.47 -0.12 31.13
CA GLY A 23 -8.45 1.11 30.33
C GLY A 23 -7.63 1.04 29.03
N LYS A 24 -6.98 -0.10 28.74
CA LYS A 24 -6.15 -0.28 27.54
C LYS A 24 -7.02 -0.57 26.31
N GLU A 25 -6.72 0.12 25.22
CA GLU A 25 -7.38 -0.12 23.93
C GLU A 25 -7.06 -1.51 23.37
N THR A 26 -8.07 -2.18 22.85
CA THR A 26 -7.95 -3.46 22.15
C THR A 26 -7.33 -3.24 20.78
N GLU A 27 -6.41 -4.12 20.42
CA GLU A 27 -5.86 -4.20 19.06
C GLU A 27 -6.94 -4.64 18.06
N THR A 28 -6.91 -4.05 16.87
CA THR A 28 -7.79 -4.37 15.75
C THR A 28 -7.03 -5.14 14.66
N GLU A 29 -7.77 -5.76 13.73
CA GLU A 29 -7.19 -6.35 12.53
C GLU A 29 -6.40 -5.33 11.70
N ARG A 30 -6.85 -4.06 11.70
CA ARG A 30 -6.15 -2.96 11.03
C ARG A 30 -4.82 -2.60 11.70
N ASP A 31 -4.78 -2.60 13.04
CA ASP A 31 -3.52 -2.36 13.77
C ASP A 31 -2.49 -3.44 13.43
N LYS A 32 -2.90 -4.73 13.47
CA LYS A 32 -2.06 -5.87 13.08
C LYS A 32 -1.56 -5.76 11.66
N LEU A 33 -2.44 -5.37 10.73
CA LEU A 33 -2.10 -5.21 9.33
C LEU A 33 -1.07 -4.08 9.13
N GLU A 34 -1.26 -2.93 9.77
CA GLU A 34 -0.33 -1.81 9.68
C GLU A 34 1.02 -2.11 10.34
N GLU A 35 1.04 -2.84 11.46
CA GLU A 35 2.28 -3.33 12.08
C GLU A 35 3.06 -4.27 11.14
N ASN A 36 2.36 -5.20 10.48
CA ASN A 36 2.97 -6.07 9.48
C ASN A 36 3.55 -5.26 8.31
N PHE A 37 2.81 -4.27 7.80
CA PHE A 37 3.32 -3.41 6.74
C PHE A 37 4.58 -2.65 7.19
N LYS A 38 4.58 -2.04 8.38
CA LYS A 38 5.77 -1.37 8.92
C LYS A 38 6.96 -2.33 8.99
N LYS A 39 6.75 -3.55 9.48
CA LYS A 39 7.79 -4.58 9.59
C LYS A 39 8.38 -4.96 8.23
N TYR A 40 7.55 -5.28 7.24
CA TYR A 40 8.03 -5.69 5.93
C TYR A 40 8.66 -4.53 5.16
N PHE A 41 8.07 -3.33 5.19
CA PHE A 41 8.65 -2.18 4.53
C PHE A 41 9.92 -1.67 5.20
N GLN A 42 10.10 -1.87 6.51
CA GLN A 42 11.39 -1.67 7.18
C GLN A 42 12.47 -2.60 6.62
N GLN A 43 12.15 -3.88 6.40
CA GLN A 43 13.10 -4.85 5.82
C GLN A 43 13.47 -4.48 4.38
N ILE A 44 12.47 -4.15 3.55
CA ILE A 44 12.68 -3.71 2.17
C ILE A 44 13.52 -2.42 2.15
N HIS A 45 13.19 -1.43 3.00
CA HIS A 45 13.95 -0.18 3.11
C HIS A 45 15.41 -0.47 3.43
N LYS A 46 15.68 -1.33 4.43
CA LYS A 46 17.04 -1.74 4.78
C LYS A 46 17.75 -2.38 3.59
N GLU A 47 17.10 -3.27 2.86
CA GLU A 47 17.69 -3.96 1.71
C GLU A 47 18.03 -2.99 0.57
N VAL A 48 17.06 -2.22 0.09
CA VAL A 48 17.24 -1.31 -1.06
C VAL A 48 18.16 -0.12 -0.77
N THR A 49 18.33 0.23 0.51
CA THR A 49 19.28 1.26 0.95
C THR A 49 20.63 0.67 1.39
N SER A 50 20.78 -0.66 1.38
CA SER A 50 22.03 -1.32 1.77
C SER A 50 22.81 -1.93 0.62
N THR A 51 22.16 -2.26 -0.50
CA THR A 51 22.76 -2.98 -1.63
C THR A 51 22.51 -2.27 -2.97
N GLY A 52 23.28 -2.66 -4.01
CA GLY A 52 23.09 -2.20 -5.39
C GLY A 52 23.75 -0.86 -5.76
N GLU A 53 23.88 -0.61 -7.06
CA GLU A 53 24.54 0.58 -7.62
C GLU A 53 23.84 1.89 -7.22
N LYS A 54 22.50 1.85 -7.07
CA LYS A 54 21.67 3.02 -6.74
C LYS A 54 21.52 3.26 -5.23
N ARG A 55 22.22 2.50 -4.38
CA ARG A 55 22.12 2.57 -2.91
C ARG A 55 22.18 4.01 -2.37
N SER A 56 23.14 4.81 -2.85
CA SER A 56 23.33 6.19 -2.39
C SER A 56 22.10 7.06 -2.68
N ALA A 57 21.60 7.00 -3.91
CA ALA A 57 20.39 7.72 -4.31
C ALA A 57 19.15 7.25 -3.54
N LEU A 58 19.01 5.95 -3.29
CA LEU A 58 17.90 5.37 -2.54
C LEU A 58 17.93 5.73 -1.05
N LYS A 59 19.13 5.80 -0.45
CA LYS A 59 19.31 6.33 0.91
C LYS A 59 18.80 7.76 1.02
N THR A 60 19.18 8.63 0.07
CA THR A 60 18.72 10.01 0.05
C THR A 60 17.21 10.10 -0.16
N ARG A 61 16.66 9.34 -1.12
CA ARG A 61 15.21 9.32 -1.42
C ARG A 61 14.37 8.94 -0.19
N TYR A 62 14.83 7.94 0.57
CA TYR A 62 14.10 7.36 1.69
C TYR A 62 14.67 7.68 3.08
N GLN A 63 15.51 8.71 3.22
CA GLN A 63 16.22 9.03 4.46
C GLN A 63 15.27 9.28 5.66
N HIS A 64 14.14 9.93 5.39
CA HIS A 64 13.13 10.30 6.40
C HIS A 64 11.78 9.62 6.15
N ASP A 65 11.80 8.44 5.53
CA ASP A 65 10.56 7.74 5.16
C ASP A 65 9.99 6.89 6.30
N GLY A 66 10.82 6.53 7.28
CA GLY A 66 10.38 5.79 8.46
C GLY A 66 9.57 6.63 9.46
N PRO A 67 8.75 6.00 10.31
CA PRO A 67 8.56 4.55 10.46
C PRO A 67 7.47 3.97 9.55
N HIS A 68 6.81 4.80 8.75
CA HIS A 68 5.66 4.38 7.94
C HIS A 68 6.02 3.97 6.51
N TYR A 69 7.15 4.46 5.99
CA TYR A 69 7.69 4.15 4.68
C TYR A 69 6.75 4.54 3.53
N TYR A 70 6.08 5.69 3.63
CA TYR A 70 5.04 6.09 2.67
C TYR A 70 5.58 6.23 1.25
N LYS A 71 6.75 6.84 1.05
CA LYS A 71 7.35 6.98 -0.29
C LYS A 71 7.71 5.62 -0.87
N LEU A 72 8.34 4.75 -0.06
CA LEU A 72 8.69 3.40 -0.49
C LEU A 72 7.44 2.55 -0.80
N ARG A 73 6.37 2.67 -0.01
CA ARG A 73 5.08 2.01 -0.26
C ARG A 73 4.45 2.49 -1.58
N GLU A 74 4.50 3.78 -1.87
CA GLU A 74 4.00 4.36 -3.13
C GLU A 74 4.81 3.88 -4.34
N ASP A 75 6.13 3.91 -4.24
CA ASP A 75 7.03 3.44 -5.31
C ASP A 75 6.85 1.94 -5.55
N TRP A 76 6.73 1.15 -4.49
CA TRP A 76 6.43 -0.28 -4.58
C TRP A 76 5.09 -0.54 -5.25
N TRP A 77 4.04 0.18 -4.86
CA TRP A 77 2.72 0.04 -5.50
C TRP A 77 2.78 0.42 -6.98
N ASN A 78 3.45 1.52 -7.33
CA ASN A 78 3.57 1.95 -8.71
C ASN A 78 4.28 0.91 -9.59
N ASN A 79 5.31 0.25 -9.06
CA ASN A 79 6.04 -0.79 -9.77
C ASN A 79 5.19 -2.08 -9.95
N ASN A 80 4.44 -2.48 -8.92
CA ASN A 80 3.78 -3.79 -8.88
C ASN A 80 2.29 -3.76 -9.27
N ARG A 81 1.65 -2.59 -9.40
CA ARG A 81 0.21 -2.46 -9.66
C ARG A 81 -0.29 -3.24 -10.87
N LYS A 82 0.52 -3.38 -11.92
CA LYS A 82 0.15 -4.14 -13.13
C LYS A 82 0.06 -5.64 -12.85
N MET A 83 1.00 -6.17 -12.05
CA MET A 83 1.01 -7.57 -11.64
C MET A 83 -0.12 -7.87 -10.66
N VAL A 84 -0.36 -6.96 -9.70
CA VAL A 84 -1.50 -7.07 -8.77
C VAL A 84 -2.82 -7.07 -9.55
N TRP A 85 -2.98 -6.16 -10.53
CA TRP A 85 -4.16 -6.14 -11.39
C TRP A 85 -4.35 -7.46 -12.14
N ARG A 86 -3.28 -7.98 -12.77
CA ARG A 86 -3.31 -9.27 -13.47
C ARG A 86 -3.77 -10.41 -12.56
N ALA A 87 -3.32 -10.43 -11.30
CA ALA A 87 -3.74 -11.44 -10.33
C ALA A 87 -5.21 -11.29 -9.95
N ILE A 88 -5.69 -10.06 -9.74
CA ILE A 88 -7.11 -9.78 -9.43
C ILE A 88 -8.02 -10.23 -10.58
N THR A 89 -7.59 -10.00 -11.82
CA THR A 89 -8.38 -10.34 -13.01
C THR A 89 -8.16 -11.77 -13.51
N CYS A 90 -7.46 -12.63 -12.75
CA CYS A 90 -7.11 -13.97 -13.21
C CYS A 90 -8.35 -14.81 -13.56
N ASP A 91 -9.40 -14.71 -12.75
CA ASP A 91 -10.66 -15.45 -12.91
C ASP A 91 -11.78 -14.58 -13.49
N ALA A 92 -11.43 -13.41 -14.03
CA ALA A 92 -12.41 -12.55 -14.65
C ALA A 92 -12.99 -13.24 -15.91
N PRO A 93 -14.33 -13.21 -16.13
CA PRO A 93 -14.92 -13.75 -17.35
C PRO A 93 -14.23 -13.16 -18.59
N LYS A 94 -14.00 -13.96 -19.63
CA LYS A 94 -13.31 -13.51 -20.86
C LYS A 94 -13.98 -12.29 -21.51
N GLU A 95 -15.30 -12.20 -21.38
CA GLU A 95 -16.10 -11.09 -21.91
C GLU A 95 -16.15 -9.87 -21.00
N SER A 96 -15.63 -9.97 -19.77
CA SER A 96 -15.58 -8.83 -18.84
C SER A 96 -14.50 -7.84 -19.28
N LYS A 97 -14.94 -6.68 -19.76
CA LYS A 97 -14.06 -5.59 -20.20
C LYS A 97 -14.21 -4.43 -19.23
N TYR A 98 -13.09 -3.95 -18.71
CA TYR A 98 -13.05 -2.69 -17.97
C TYR A 98 -13.04 -1.53 -18.97
N PHE A 99 -14.12 -0.76 -19.03
CA PHE A 99 -14.21 0.43 -19.87
C PHE A 99 -14.47 1.67 -19.02
N ARG A 100 -13.67 2.71 -19.25
CA ARG A 100 -13.84 4.01 -18.60
C ARG A 100 -13.95 5.06 -19.69
N ARG A 101 -15.16 5.59 -19.90
CA ARG A 101 -15.38 6.71 -20.81
C ARG A 101 -14.52 7.88 -20.34
N THR A 102 -13.71 8.42 -21.24
CA THR A 102 -13.02 9.69 -21.01
C THR A 102 -14.06 10.80 -21.08
N CYS A 103 -13.99 11.77 -20.16
CA CYS A 103 -14.86 12.94 -20.22
C CYS A 103 -14.40 13.88 -21.34
N SER A 104 -14.85 13.60 -22.57
CA SER A 104 -14.90 14.51 -23.71
C SER A 104 -15.46 13.75 -24.92
N SER A 105 -16.41 14.36 -25.63
CA SER A 105 -17.10 13.91 -26.86
C SER A 105 -18.48 13.22 -26.75
N ASP A 106 -19.36 13.70 -25.88
CA ASP A 106 -20.81 13.68 -26.18
C ASP A 106 -21.23 15.13 -26.52
N THR A 107 -20.94 15.57 -27.74
CA THR A 107 -21.64 16.68 -28.39
C THR A 107 -22.38 16.07 -29.57
N SER A 108 -23.68 15.83 -29.42
CA SER A 108 -24.60 15.67 -30.55
C SER A 108 -25.08 17.03 -31.00
#